data_AF-X0YXV8-F1
#
_entry.id   AF-X0YXV8-F1
#
_cell.length_a   1.000
_cell.length_b   1.000
_cell.length_c   1.000
_cell.angle_alpha   90.00
_cell.angle_beta   90.00
_cell.angle_gamma   90.00
#
_symmetry.space_group_name_H-M   'P 1'
#
loop_
_entity.id
_entity.type
_entity.pdbx_description
1 polymer ?
#
loop_
_entity_poly.entity_id
_entity_poly.type
_entity_poly.pdbx_seq_one_letter_code
_entity_poly.pdbx_strand_id
1 'polypeptide(L)'
;YDFLNLSAGFNYDSGGIYLKEIEAEVAGGLIKGTGGVNLSKELPEYTFSFDFSRFDTQSDLLKPLVSNYLKSGLLSGKVDLKGIIAEGEETNLVAKIKVENNELGDFLLQVEGTIAKNNFMSFFI
;
A
#
# COMPACT_ATOMS: atom_id res chain seq x y z
N TYR A 1 18.20 4.69 0.06
CA TYR A 1 18.23 4.04 -1.27
C TYR A 1 17.94 2.58 -0.94
N ASP A 2 16.67 2.19 -0.85
CA ASP A 2 16.27 0.97 -0.12
C ASP A 2 15.16 0.18 -0.84
N PHE A 3 15.04 0.34 -2.15
CA PHE A 3 14.30 -0.60 -2.99
C PHE A 3 15.34 -1.50 -3.67
N LEU A 4 15.33 -2.77 -3.31
CA LEU A 4 16.17 -3.80 -3.92
C LEU A 4 15.28 -4.82 -4.64
N ASN A 5 15.84 -5.47 -5.65
CA ASN A 5 15.21 -6.59 -6.35
C ASN A 5 13.79 -6.28 -6.89
N LEU A 6 13.53 -5.03 -7.28
CA LEU A 6 12.25 -4.63 -7.88
C LEU A 6 12.03 -5.39 -9.18
N SER A 7 10.96 -6.17 -9.22
CA SER A 7 10.44 -6.82 -10.42
C SER A 7 8.97 -6.45 -10.61
N ALA A 8 8.56 -6.23 -11.86
CA ALA A 8 7.19 -5.93 -12.18
C ALA A 8 6.82 -6.56 -13.53
N GLY A 9 5.68 -7.24 -13.57
CA GLY A 9 5.10 -7.83 -14.77
C GLY A 9 3.76 -7.17 -15.08
N PHE A 10 3.60 -6.72 -16.32
CA PHE A 10 2.36 -6.11 -16.81
C PHE A 10 1.88 -6.82 -18.07
N ASN A 11 0.56 -6.97 -18.19
CA ASN A 11 -0.12 -7.34 -19.42
C ASN A 11 -1.10 -6.24 -19.82
N TYR A 12 -1.45 -6.16 -21.09
CA TYR A 12 -2.47 -5.24 -21.57
C TYR A 12 -3.26 -5.85 -22.72
N ASP A 13 -4.51 -5.44 -22.83
CA ASP A 13 -5.40 -5.73 -23.94
C ASP A 13 -6.34 -4.52 -24.19
N SER A 14 -7.31 -4.67 -25.09
CA SER A 14 -8.28 -3.61 -25.38
C SER A 14 -9.24 -3.31 -24.20
N GLY A 15 -9.32 -4.19 -23.20
CA GLY A 15 -10.16 -4.04 -22.02
C GLY A 15 -9.43 -3.41 -20.82
N GLY A 16 -8.10 -3.48 -20.78
CA GLY A 16 -7.36 -2.90 -19.65
C GLY A 16 -5.85 -3.10 -19.65
N ILE A 17 -5.25 -2.55 -18.59
CA ILE A 17 -3.85 -2.73 -18.23
C ILE A 17 -3.83 -3.47 -16.90
N TYR A 18 -3.09 -4.56 -16.80
CA TYR A 18 -3.08 -5.43 -15.63
C TYR A 18 -1.66 -5.55 -15.08
N LEU A 19 -1.47 -5.18 -13.82
CA LEU A 19 -0.30 -5.54 -13.04
C LEU A 19 -0.45 -7.01 -12.64
N LYS A 20 0.31 -7.88 -13.31
CA LYS A 20 0.35 -9.31 -13.01
C LYS A 20 0.97 -9.55 -11.64
N GLU A 21 2.12 -8.92 -11.41
CA GLU A 21 2.83 -8.96 -10.13
C GLU A 21 3.81 -7.79 -10.05
N ILE A 22 3.94 -7.20 -8.88
CA ILE A 22 5.11 -6.40 -8.48
C ILE A 22 5.69 -7.05 -7.25
N GLU A 23 7.01 -7.17 -7.18
CA GLU A 23 7.73 -7.66 -6.02
C GLU A 23 8.94 -6.75 -5.78
N ALA A 24 9.12 -6.28 -4.54
CA ALA A 24 10.26 -5.45 -4.17
C ALA A 24 10.68 -5.70 -2.73
N GLU A 25 11.98 -5.74 -2.48
CA GLU A 25 12.52 -5.76 -1.13
C GLU A 25 12.69 -4.33 -0.60
N VAL A 26 12.11 -4.08 0.58
CA VAL A 26 12.11 -2.76 1.23
C VAL A 26 12.24 -2.94 2.73
N ALA A 27 13.13 -2.18 3.37
CA ALA A 27 13.28 -2.17 4.83
C ALA A 27 13.46 -3.58 5.46
N GLY A 28 14.21 -4.46 4.78
CA GLY A 28 14.44 -5.84 5.23
C GLY A 28 13.23 -6.79 5.04
N GLY A 29 12.13 -6.30 4.46
CA GLY A 29 10.95 -7.06 4.14
C GLY A 29 10.60 -7.04 2.66
N LEU A 30 9.40 -7.51 2.33
CA LEU A 30 8.96 -7.73 0.95
C LEU A 30 7.61 -7.07 0.70
N ILE A 31 7.48 -6.31 -0.39
CA ILE A 31 6.22 -5.85 -0.96
C ILE A 31 5.87 -6.76 -2.12
N LYS A 32 4.62 -7.24 -2.17
CA LYS A 32 4.01 -7.91 -3.31
C LYS A 32 2.74 -7.20 -3.69
N GLY A 33 2.47 -7.04 -4.98
CA GLY A 33 1.24 -6.39 -5.40
C GLY A 33 0.71 -6.87 -6.74
N THR A 34 -0.58 -6.63 -6.93
CA THR A 34 -1.32 -6.93 -8.16
C THR A 34 -2.35 -5.83 -8.41
N GLY A 35 -2.89 -5.77 -9.61
CA GLY A 35 -3.98 -4.84 -9.89
C GLY A 35 -4.21 -4.61 -11.37
N GLY A 36 -4.96 -3.56 -11.66
CA GLY A 36 -5.19 -3.16 -13.03
C GLY A 36 -6.05 -1.92 -13.17
N VAL A 37 -6.13 -1.46 -14.40
CA VAL A 37 -6.96 -0.36 -14.88
C VAL A 37 -7.90 -0.91 -15.93
N ASN A 38 -9.20 -0.81 -15.66
CA ASN A 38 -10.26 -1.16 -16.58
C ASN A 38 -10.54 0.02 -17.51
N LEU A 39 -10.19 -0.14 -18.79
CA LEU A 39 -10.36 0.87 -19.84
C LEU A 39 -11.68 0.71 -20.60
N SER A 40 -12.44 -0.37 -20.35
CA SER A 40 -13.74 -0.60 -20.99
C SER A 40 -14.87 0.28 -20.45
N LYS A 41 -14.61 1.03 -19.38
CA LYS A 41 -15.54 1.97 -18.73
C LYS A 41 -15.40 3.36 -19.34
N GLU A 42 -16.50 4.11 -19.39
CA GLU A 42 -16.51 5.51 -19.84
C GLU A 42 -15.51 6.36 -19.02
N LEU A 43 -15.47 6.14 -17.71
CA LEU A 43 -14.42 6.62 -16.83
C LEU A 43 -13.59 5.42 -16.37
N PRO A 44 -12.29 5.35 -16.71
CA PRO A 44 -11.47 4.20 -16.34
C PRO A 44 -11.42 3.99 -14.83
N GLU A 45 -11.57 2.75 -14.39
CA GLU A 45 -11.50 2.38 -12.97
C GLU A 45 -10.18 1.66 -12.71
N TYR A 46 -9.55 1.91 -11.56
CA TYR A 46 -8.37 1.15 -11.15
C TYR A 46 -8.60 0.42 -9.83
N THR A 47 -7.90 -0.68 -9.67
CA THR A 47 -7.83 -1.43 -8.41
C THR A 47 -6.43 -1.99 -8.26
N PHE A 48 -5.78 -1.70 -7.13
CA PHE A 48 -4.48 -2.24 -6.78
C PHE A 48 -4.51 -2.79 -5.37
N SER A 49 -3.78 -3.88 -5.15
CA SER A 49 -3.63 -4.55 -3.86
C SER A 49 -2.16 -4.79 -3.62
N PHE A 50 -1.67 -4.39 -2.46
CA PHE A 50 -0.28 -4.59 -2.04
C PHE A 50 -0.24 -5.26 -0.68
N ASP A 51 0.42 -6.40 -0.61
CA ASP A 51 0.79 -7.06 0.62
C ASP A 51 2.24 -6.68 0.96
N PHE A 52 2.51 -6.41 2.23
CA PHE A 52 3.87 -6.22 2.71
C PHE A 52 4.12 -7.12 3.91
N SER A 53 5.35 -7.60 4.03
CA SER A 53 5.73 -8.54 5.08
C SER A 53 7.10 -8.24 5.64
N ARG A 54 7.20 -8.33 6.97
CA ARG A 54 8.47 -8.27 7.73
C ARG A 54 9.24 -6.97 7.57
N PHE A 55 8.55 -5.85 7.48
CA PHE A 55 9.17 -4.54 7.47
C PHE A 55 9.77 -4.24 8.84
N ASP A 56 11.06 -3.93 8.88
CA ASP A 56 11.70 -3.46 10.10
C ASP A 56 11.30 -2.00 10.35
N THR A 57 10.52 -1.79 11.42
CA THR A 57 10.07 -0.46 11.86
C THR A 57 11.21 0.51 12.19
N GLN A 58 12.44 0.00 12.37
CA GLN A 58 13.64 0.82 12.58
C GLN A 58 14.28 1.32 11.28
N SER A 59 13.80 0.88 10.11
CA SER A 59 14.27 1.39 8.82
C SER A 59 14.06 2.90 8.71
N ASP A 60 15.10 3.60 8.22
CA ASP A 60 15.05 5.06 7.99
C ASP A 60 13.87 5.49 7.10
N LEU A 61 13.42 4.61 6.20
CA LEU A 61 12.26 4.86 5.34
C LEU A 61 10.94 4.96 6.11
N LEU A 62 10.80 4.23 7.20
CA LEU A 62 9.55 4.14 7.95
C LEU A 62 9.52 5.11 9.13
N LYS A 63 10.67 5.63 9.58
CA LYS A 63 10.79 6.60 10.69
C LYS A 63 9.75 7.73 10.65
N PRO A 64 9.41 8.37 9.51
CA PRO A 64 8.39 9.41 9.46
C PRO A 64 6.96 8.90 9.74
N LEU A 65 6.65 7.63 9.42
CA LEU A 65 5.36 7.00 9.64
C LEU A 65 5.18 6.47 11.07
N VAL A 66 6.28 6.24 11.80
CA VAL A 66 6.27 5.53 13.10
C VAL A 66 6.67 6.38 14.32
N SER A 67 6.42 7.69 14.27
CA SER A 67 7.11 8.65 15.15
C SER A 67 6.88 8.53 16.67
N ASN A 68 5.98 7.67 17.19
CA ASN A 68 5.90 7.43 18.65
C ASN A 68 5.42 6.02 19.10
N TYR A 69 4.70 5.26 18.27
CA TYR A 69 4.03 4.01 18.71
C TYR A 69 4.75 2.72 18.29
N LEU A 70 5.79 2.81 17.47
CA LEU A 70 6.37 1.68 16.76
C LEU A 70 7.90 1.64 16.93
N LYS A 71 8.36 1.69 18.18
CA LYS A 71 9.80 1.81 18.52
C LYS A 71 10.66 0.59 18.16
N SER A 72 10.06 -0.58 17.95
CA SER A 72 10.71 -1.81 17.50
C SER A 72 9.64 -2.83 17.10
N GLY A 73 9.89 -3.70 16.13
CA GLY A 73 8.94 -4.75 15.72
C GLY A 73 8.86 -4.97 14.22
N LEU A 74 8.15 -6.03 13.85
CA LEU A 74 7.92 -6.45 12.47
C LEU A 74 6.55 -5.97 12.00
N LEU A 75 6.52 -5.24 10.89
CA LEU A 75 5.32 -4.73 10.28
C LEU A 75 4.94 -5.57 9.06
N SER A 76 3.68 -5.99 9.01
CA SER A 76 3.09 -6.73 7.88
C SER A 76 1.67 -6.24 7.64
N GLY A 77 1.13 -6.49 6.45
CA GLY A 77 -0.21 -6.00 6.17
C GLY A 77 -0.55 -5.95 4.69
N LYS A 78 -1.67 -5.29 4.44
CA LYS A 78 -2.29 -5.19 3.12
C LYS A 78 -2.83 -3.78 2.91
N VAL A 79 -2.64 -3.25 1.71
CA VAL A 79 -3.20 -1.99 1.25
C VAL A 79 -3.94 -2.24 -0.05
N ASP A 80 -5.24 -1.94 -0.05
CA ASP A 80 -6.09 -1.95 -1.23
C ASP A 80 -6.41 -0.50 -1.63
N LEU A 81 -6.23 -0.21 -2.91
CA LEU A 81 -6.54 1.07 -3.54
C LEU A 81 -7.58 0.84 -4.63
N LYS A 82 -8.64 1.64 -4.64
CA LYS A 82 -9.65 1.61 -5.69
C LYS A 82 -10.12 3.02 -6.01
N GLY A 83 -10.25 3.34 -7.28
CA GLY A 83 -10.78 4.64 -7.68
C GLY A 83 -11.08 4.73 -9.16
N ILE A 84 -11.42 5.95 -9.58
CA ILE A 84 -11.73 6.32 -10.95
C ILE A 84 -10.66 7.28 -11.44
N ILE A 85 -10.21 7.12 -12.69
CA ILE A 85 -9.28 8.02 -13.35
C ILE A 85 -10.08 9.14 -14.01
N ALA A 86 -10.52 10.12 -13.22
CA ALA A 86 -11.14 11.34 -13.72
C ALA A 86 -10.74 12.54 -12.85
N GLU A 87 -10.86 13.74 -13.41
CA GLU A 87 -10.45 14.96 -12.71
C GLU A 87 -11.36 15.24 -11.51
N GLY A 88 -10.77 15.32 -10.31
CA GLY A 88 -11.50 15.63 -9.08
C GLY A 88 -12.05 14.42 -8.34
N GLU A 89 -11.92 13.22 -8.91
CA GLU A 89 -12.32 11.97 -8.26
C GLU A 89 -11.37 11.56 -7.13
N GLU A 90 -11.94 10.91 -6.13
CA GLU A 90 -11.22 10.49 -4.93
C GLU A 90 -10.78 9.02 -5.02
N THR A 91 -9.71 8.69 -4.28
CA THR A 91 -9.18 7.32 -4.19
C THR A 91 -9.63 6.68 -2.89
N ASN A 92 -10.35 5.56 -2.96
CA ASN A 92 -10.64 4.77 -1.78
C ASN A 92 -9.42 3.93 -1.40
N LEU A 93 -9.10 3.97 -0.11
CA LEU A 93 -7.99 3.29 0.53
C LEU A 93 -8.54 2.40 1.64
N VAL A 94 -8.15 1.13 1.63
CA VAL A 94 -8.33 0.23 2.76
C VAL A 94 -6.95 -0.30 3.13
N ALA A 95 -6.50 -0.05 4.35
CA ALA A 95 -5.22 -0.50 4.86
C ALA A 95 -5.42 -1.32 6.13
N LYS A 96 -4.77 -2.48 6.19
CA LYS A 96 -4.72 -3.33 7.37
C LYS A 96 -3.26 -3.60 7.71
N ILE A 97 -2.84 -3.16 8.89
CA ILE A 97 -1.44 -3.21 9.34
C ILE A 97 -1.38 -4.01 10.63
N LYS A 98 -0.60 -5.09 10.62
CA LYS A 98 -0.27 -5.89 11.78
C LYS A 98 1.15 -5.57 12.21
N VAL A 99 1.32 -5.37 13.51
CA VAL A 99 2.62 -5.13 14.13
C VAL A 99 2.83 -6.22 15.17
N GLU A 100 3.96 -6.91 15.05
CA GLU A 100 4.35 -8.00 15.93
C GLU A 100 5.71 -7.76 16.55
N ASN A 101 5.96 -8.36 17.71
CA ASN A 101 7.23 -8.26 18.44
C ASN A 101 7.61 -6.80 18.79
N ASN A 102 6.60 -5.99 19.14
CA ASN A 102 6.79 -4.62 19.61
C ASN A 102 6.80 -4.56 21.14
N GLU A 103 7.54 -3.60 21.71
CA GLU A 103 7.62 -3.36 23.16
C GLU A 103 6.26 -3.06 23.83
N LEU A 104 5.29 -2.55 23.07
CA LEU A 104 3.93 -2.25 23.50
C LEU A 104 2.96 -3.44 23.31
N GLY A 105 3.46 -4.58 22.81
CA GLY A 105 2.67 -5.76 22.45
C GLY A 105 2.26 -5.79 20.99
N ASP A 106 1.60 -6.88 20.59
CA ASP A 106 1.11 -7.05 19.22
C ASP A 106 -0.20 -6.27 19.01
N PHE A 107 -0.32 -5.59 17.87
CA PHE A 107 -1.54 -4.85 17.54
C PHE A 107 -1.90 -4.90 16.06
N LEU A 108 -3.18 -4.66 15.80
CA LEU A 108 -3.77 -4.63 14.48
C LEU A 108 -4.46 -3.28 14.27
N LEU A 109 -4.02 -2.56 13.24
CA LEU A 109 -4.63 -1.32 12.79
C LEU A 109 -5.39 -1.60 11.49
N GLN A 110 -6.62 -1.12 11.40
CA GLN A 110 -7.40 -1.11 10.17
C GLN A 110 -7.86 0.32 9.92
N VAL A 111 -7.61 0.81 8.71
CA VAL A 111 -7.96 2.16 8.29
C VAL A 111 -8.69 2.06 6.96
N GLU A 112 -9.82 2.74 6.88
CA GLU A 112 -10.57 2.96 5.66
C GLU A 112 -10.68 4.46 5.45
N GLY A 113 -10.41 4.92 4.24
CA GLY A 113 -10.40 6.35 3.97
C GLY A 113 -10.41 6.67 2.49
N THR A 114 -10.48 7.96 2.21
CA THR A 114 -10.60 8.47 0.86
C THR A 114 -9.57 9.59 0.66
N ILE A 115 -8.75 9.47 -0.38
CA ILE A 115 -7.69 10.42 -0.73
C ILE A 115 -8.22 11.36 -1.81
N ALA A 116 -8.49 12.61 -1.44
CA ALA A 116 -8.89 13.67 -2.35
C ALA A 116 -7.67 14.41 -2.94
N LYS A 117 -7.86 15.10 -4.07
CA LYS A 117 -6.83 15.78 -4.89
C LYS A 117 -5.89 16.74 -4.12
N ASN A 118 -6.23 17.15 -2.90
CA ASN A 118 -5.52 18.19 -2.14
C ASN A 118 -5.23 17.89 -0.64
N ASN A 119 -5.42 16.70 -0.08
CA ASN A 119 -5.16 16.52 1.37
C ASN A 119 -4.67 15.16 1.87
N PHE A 120 -3.92 15.29 2.96
CA PHE A 120 -3.33 14.30 3.86
C PHE A 120 -4.33 13.22 4.33
N MET A 121 -3.82 12.00 4.54
CA MET A 121 -4.54 10.95 5.26
C MET A 121 -4.84 11.40 6.69
N SER A 122 -6.14 11.43 7.05
CA SER A 122 -6.57 11.58 8.43
C SER A 122 -6.73 10.19 9.04
N PHE A 123 -5.87 9.85 10.00
CA PHE A 123 -5.96 8.61 10.77
C PHE A 123 -6.84 8.86 12.01
N PHE A 124 -7.96 8.15 12.13
CA PHE A 124 -8.67 8.03 13.40
C PHE A 124 -8.20 6.72 14.06
N ILE A 125 -7.64 6.83 15.28
CA ILE A 125 -7.23 5.70 16.14
C ILE A 125 -8.28 5.55 17.23
#